data_AF-A0A2V9ZMQ3-F1
#
_entry.id   AF-A0A2V9ZMQ3-F1
#
_cell.length_a   1.000
_cell.length_b   1.000
_cell.length_c   1.000
_cell.angle_alpha   90.00
_cell.angle_beta   90.00
_cell.angle_gamma   90.00
#
_symmetry.space_group_name_H-M   'P 1'
#
loop_
_entity.id
_entity.type
_entity.pdbx_description
1 polymer ?
#
loop_
_entity_poly.entity_id
_entity_poly.type
_entity_poly.pdbx_seq_one_letter_code
_entity_poly.pdbx_strand_id
1 'polypeptide(L)'
;MEQPLPQGATERQLPPMTFGKLDDMRSRVAVAIDAIRKYLFAIQADEGYWCGELEADTTLESDYILVHTLLGTGDAGRMAKATVEILRHQNEDGGWPIYHGGPSNISASVKAYFALKLMGYAPDHPALLQARQRIMEMGGVTEVNTFTKIYLCFLGQYDYDAVPAIPPEIVLFPNWFWFNIYEISS
;
A
#
# COMPACT_ATOMS: atom_id res chain seq x y z
N MET A 1 36.70 21.90 77.44
CA MET A 1 35.46 21.11 77.44
C MET A 1 34.65 21.59 76.24
N GLU A 2 34.97 21.06 75.05
CA GLU A 2 34.20 21.30 73.82
C GLU A 2 33.82 19.91 73.29
N GLN A 3 32.52 19.65 73.21
CA GLN A 3 31.97 18.39 72.70
C GLN A 3 32.05 18.37 71.17
N PRO A 4 32.31 17.22 70.54
CA PRO A 4 32.27 17.11 69.08
C PRO A 4 30.81 17.15 68.58
N LEU A 5 30.60 17.74 67.39
CA LEU A 5 29.32 17.74 66.70
C LEU A 5 28.82 16.30 66.45
N PRO A 6 27.50 16.04 66.59
CA PRO A 6 26.94 14.73 66.30
C PRO A 6 26.97 14.49 64.79
N GLN A 7 27.66 13.42 64.40
CA GLN A 7 27.56 12.81 63.08
C GLN A 7 26.23 12.07 62.96
N GLY A 8 25.53 12.25 61.84
CA GLY A 8 24.36 11.44 61.47
C GLY A 8 23.07 12.23 61.34
N ALA A 9 23.03 13.23 60.45
CA ALA A 9 21.76 13.65 59.86
C ALA A 9 21.44 12.64 58.74
N THR A 10 20.70 11.58 59.07
CA THR A 10 20.09 10.71 58.06
C THR A 10 19.21 11.58 57.18
N GLU A 11 19.62 11.78 55.93
CA GLU A 11 18.86 12.52 54.93
C GLU A 11 17.47 11.87 54.85
N ARG A 12 16.45 12.60 55.32
CA ARG A 12 15.09 12.07 55.43
C ARG A 12 14.55 11.93 54.01
N GLN A 13 14.73 10.76 53.42
CA GLN A 13 14.23 10.44 52.10
C GLN A 13 12.70 10.53 52.16
N LEU A 14 12.16 11.63 51.64
CA LEU A 14 10.71 11.82 51.57
C LEU A 14 10.15 10.65 50.75
N PRO A 15 9.05 10.01 51.22
CA PRO A 15 8.43 8.96 50.44
C PRO A 15 8.11 9.51 49.05
N PRO A 16 8.37 8.73 47.97
CA PRO A 16 8.11 9.19 46.62
C PRO A 16 6.68 9.68 46.54
N MET A 17 6.50 10.94 46.11
CA MET A 17 5.17 11.52 45.96
C MET A 17 4.44 10.74 44.87
N THR A 18 3.54 9.86 45.28
CA THR A 18 2.74 9.05 44.37
C THR A 18 1.52 9.85 43.92
N PHE A 19 1.36 9.96 42.61
CA PHE A 19 0.18 10.52 41.99
C PHE A 19 -0.62 9.35 41.41
N GLY A 20 -1.53 8.77 42.18
CA GLY A 20 -2.12 7.45 41.90
C GLY A 20 -2.59 7.19 40.46
N LYS A 21 -3.19 8.18 39.79
CA LYS A 21 -3.57 8.05 38.37
C LYS A 21 -2.39 8.07 37.40
N LEU A 22 -1.36 8.88 37.67
CA LEU A 22 -0.16 8.96 36.84
C LEU A 22 0.72 7.71 37.02
N ASP A 23 0.78 7.17 38.23
CA ASP A 23 1.60 5.98 38.52
C ASP A 23 0.94 4.69 38.00
N ASP A 24 -0.39 4.58 38.07
CA ASP A 24 -1.15 3.53 37.37
C ASP A 24 -0.92 3.58 35.85
N MET A 25 -1.05 4.77 35.25
CA MET A 25 -0.81 4.96 33.82
C MET A 25 0.62 4.57 33.42
N ARG A 26 1.64 4.96 34.21
CA ARG A 26 3.03 4.55 33.98
C ARG A 26 3.21 3.04 34.05
N SER A 27 2.59 2.38 35.03
CA SER A 27 2.65 0.92 35.17
C SER A 27 2.05 0.22 33.95
N ARG A 28 0.88 0.67 33.48
CA ARG A 28 0.22 0.12 32.29
C ARG A 28 1.04 0.31 31.03
N VAL A 29 1.68 1.47 30.85
CA VAL A 29 2.60 1.72 29.74
C VAL A 29 3.82 0.79 29.80
N ALA A 30 4.42 0.60 30.99
CA ALA A 30 5.56 -0.30 31.15
C ALA A 30 5.21 -1.75 30.79
N VAL A 31 4.04 -2.23 31.20
CA VAL A 31 3.54 -3.56 30.84
C VAL A 31 3.31 -3.67 29.32
N ALA A 32 2.71 -2.66 28.69
CA ALA A 32 2.51 -2.65 27.24
C ALA A 32 3.83 -2.66 26.46
N ILE A 33 4.84 -1.91 26.92
CA ILE A 33 6.18 -1.89 26.34
C ILE A 33 6.86 -3.26 26.45
N ASP A 34 6.78 -3.92 27.61
CA ASP A 34 7.36 -5.24 27.78
C ASP A 34 6.67 -6.29 26.91
N ALA A 35 5.34 -6.22 26.79
CA ALA A 35 4.56 -7.10 25.92
C ALA A 35 4.93 -6.93 24.43
N ILE A 36 4.97 -5.69 23.91
CA ILE A 36 5.32 -5.46 22.50
C ILE A 36 6.77 -5.81 22.21
N ARG A 37 7.69 -5.57 23.16
CA ARG A 37 9.09 -6.00 23.03
C ARG A 37 9.18 -7.52 22.86
N LYS A 38 8.52 -8.27 23.74
CA LYS A 38 8.49 -9.75 23.67
C LYS A 38 7.90 -10.23 22.35
N TYR A 39 6.81 -9.62 21.91
CA TYR A 39 6.19 -9.96 20.62
C TYR A 39 7.13 -9.70 19.44
N LEU A 40 7.74 -8.51 19.36
CA LEU A 40 8.65 -8.17 18.27
C LEU A 40 9.83 -9.16 18.21
N PHE A 41 10.47 -9.49 19.33
CA PHE A 41 11.54 -10.49 19.32
C PHE A 41 11.06 -11.91 19.02
N ALA A 42 9.79 -12.24 19.31
CA ALA A 42 9.22 -13.54 18.98
C ALA A 42 8.93 -13.71 17.47
N ILE A 43 8.77 -12.61 16.73
CA ILE A 43 8.54 -12.62 15.27
C ILE A 43 9.79 -12.24 14.46
N GLN A 44 10.93 -12.05 15.11
CA GLN A 44 12.20 -11.82 14.44
C GLN A 44 12.63 -13.13 13.75
N ALA A 45 13.07 -13.05 12.49
CA ALA A 45 13.64 -14.19 11.79
C ALA A 45 14.97 -14.62 12.45
N ASP A 46 15.36 -15.89 12.30
CA ASP A 46 16.59 -16.41 12.88
C ASP A 46 17.85 -15.65 12.39
N GLU A 47 17.78 -15.09 11.19
CA GLU A 47 18.82 -14.25 10.58
C GLU A 47 18.84 -12.81 11.09
N GLY A 48 17.87 -12.42 11.93
CA GLY A 48 17.85 -11.15 12.66
C GLY A 48 17.00 -10.03 12.05
N TYR A 49 16.29 -10.25 10.95
CA TYR A 49 15.39 -9.26 10.34
C TYR A 49 13.93 -9.44 10.78
N TRP A 50 13.09 -8.45 10.45
CA TRP A 50 11.63 -8.55 10.54
C TRP A 50 11.03 -8.51 9.14
N CYS A 51 10.11 -9.43 8.84
CA CYS A 51 9.38 -9.46 7.58
C CYS A 51 7.90 -9.30 7.87
N GLY A 52 7.34 -8.19 7.42
CA GLY A 52 5.90 -7.92 7.42
C GLY A 52 5.36 -7.92 6.01
N GLU A 53 4.04 -8.08 5.91
CA GLU A 53 3.34 -7.88 4.65
C GLU A 53 3.35 -6.39 4.29
N LEU A 54 3.76 -6.07 3.06
CA LEU A 54 3.67 -4.73 2.50
C LEU A 54 2.48 -4.69 1.56
N GLU A 55 1.32 -4.29 2.09
CA GLU A 55 0.10 -4.17 1.33
C GLU A 55 0.10 -2.88 0.48
N ALA A 56 -0.54 -2.96 -0.69
CA ALA A 56 -0.84 -1.83 -1.55
C ALA A 56 -2.31 -1.91 -1.99
N ASP A 57 -2.64 -1.29 -3.12
CA ASP A 57 -3.94 -1.44 -3.75
C ASP A 57 -3.96 -2.55 -4.82
N THR A 58 -5.14 -2.83 -5.37
CA THR A 58 -5.36 -3.93 -6.32
C THR A 58 -4.73 -3.70 -7.70
N THR A 59 -4.06 -2.57 -7.92
CA THR A 59 -3.37 -2.32 -9.19
C THR A 59 -2.15 -3.23 -9.37
N LEU A 60 -1.52 -3.73 -8.31
CA LEU A 60 -0.41 -4.68 -8.42
C LEU A 60 -0.88 -6.02 -9.00
N GLU A 61 -1.98 -6.56 -8.48
CA GLU A 61 -2.60 -7.79 -8.95
C GLU A 61 -3.16 -7.62 -10.37
N SER A 62 -3.77 -6.46 -10.64
CA SER A 62 -4.30 -6.14 -11.95
C SER A 62 -3.18 -6.04 -12.99
N ASP A 63 -2.10 -5.32 -12.69
CA ASP A 63 -0.94 -5.16 -13.56
C ASP A 63 -0.22 -6.50 -13.77
N TYR A 64 -0.10 -7.34 -12.73
CA TYR A 64 0.42 -8.69 -12.85
C TYR A 64 -0.37 -9.50 -13.89
N ILE A 65 -1.70 -9.49 -13.83
CA ILE A 65 -2.56 -10.15 -14.81
C ILE A 65 -2.35 -9.55 -16.20
N LEU A 66 -2.43 -8.22 -16.34
CA LEU A 66 -2.33 -7.52 -17.62
C LEU A 66 -1.00 -7.82 -18.34
N VAL A 67 0.13 -7.71 -17.64
CA VAL A 67 1.46 -7.98 -18.21
C VAL A 67 1.61 -9.45 -18.60
N HIS A 68 1.20 -10.37 -17.73
CA HIS A 68 1.36 -11.79 -18.01
C HIS A 68 0.43 -12.30 -19.12
N THR A 69 -0.76 -11.71 -19.25
CA THR A 69 -1.64 -11.95 -20.39
C THR A 69 -1.00 -11.41 -21.68
N LEU A 70 -0.46 -10.19 -21.66
CA LEU A 70 0.21 -9.60 -22.83
C LEU A 70 1.42 -10.44 -23.30
N LEU A 71 2.23 -10.92 -22.36
CA LEU A 71 3.46 -11.66 -22.66
C LEU A 71 3.24 -13.18 -22.86
N GLY A 72 2.10 -13.72 -22.44
CA GLY A 72 1.84 -15.17 -22.45
C GLY A 72 2.68 -15.96 -21.44
N THR A 73 3.09 -15.34 -20.33
CA THR A 73 4.07 -15.91 -19.37
C THR A 73 3.50 -16.21 -17.97
N GLY A 74 2.21 -16.02 -17.75
CA GLY A 74 1.59 -16.11 -16.42
C GLY A 74 1.40 -17.53 -15.88
N ASP A 75 1.69 -17.72 -14.59
CA ASP A 75 1.25 -18.90 -13.85
C ASP A 75 -0.25 -18.80 -13.54
N ALA A 76 -1.03 -19.76 -14.05
CA ALA A 76 -2.49 -19.75 -13.92
C ALA A 76 -2.95 -19.77 -12.45
N GLY A 77 -2.23 -20.48 -11.56
CA GLY A 77 -2.56 -20.54 -10.14
C GLY A 77 -2.37 -19.20 -9.43
N ARG A 78 -1.26 -18.49 -9.71
CA ARG A 78 -0.99 -17.15 -9.19
C ARG A 78 -1.96 -16.12 -9.75
N MET A 79 -2.26 -16.17 -11.04
CA MET A 79 -3.24 -15.25 -11.64
C MET A 79 -4.65 -15.46 -11.05
N ALA A 80 -5.06 -16.71 -10.78
CA ALA A 80 -6.31 -16.97 -10.09
C ALA A 80 -6.32 -16.47 -8.63
N LYS A 81 -5.18 -16.49 -7.93
CA LYS A 81 -5.08 -15.86 -6.60
C LYS A 81 -5.19 -14.34 -6.69
N ALA A 82 -4.57 -13.73 -7.70
CA ALA A 82 -4.68 -12.31 -7.95
C ALA A 82 -6.14 -11.87 -8.20
N THR A 83 -6.97 -12.67 -8.89
CA THR A 83 -8.39 -12.33 -9.05
C THR A 83 -9.18 -12.40 -7.75
N VAL A 84 -8.89 -13.36 -6.88
CA VAL A 84 -9.51 -13.45 -5.55
C VAL A 84 -9.17 -12.20 -4.75
N GLU A 85 -7.92 -11.76 -4.81
CA GLU A 85 -7.43 -10.58 -4.10
C GLU A 85 -8.04 -9.27 -4.61
N ILE A 86 -8.17 -9.13 -5.93
CA ILE A 86 -8.91 -8.03 -6.55
C ILE A 86 -10.36 -8.03 -6.03
N LEU A 87 -11.08 -9.15 -6.07
CA LEU A 87 -12.47 -9.20 -5.64
C LEU A 87 -12.65 -8.92 -4.14
N ARG A 88 -11.69 -9.34 -3.29
CA ARG A 88 -11.70 -9.09 -1.84
C ARG A 88 -11.75 -7.60 -1.50
N HIS A 89 -11.14 -6.77 -2.35
CA HIS A 89 -10.98 -5.34 -2.13
C HIS A 89 -11.95 -4.45 -2.91
N GLN A 90 -12.98 -5.04 -3.52
CA GLN A 90 -14.04 -4.27 -4.16
C GLN A 90 -14.87 -3.53 -3.08
N ASN A 91 -15.07 -2.23 -3.28
CA ASN A 91 -15.95 -1.43 -2.43
C ASN A 91 -17.42 -1.80 -2.65
N GLU A 92 -18.28 -1.46 -1.69
CA GLU A 92 -19.73 -1.65 -1.80
C GLU A 92 -20.36 -0.89 -2.99
N ASP A 93 -19.71 0.18 -3.45
CA ASP A 93 -20.13 0.94 -4.65
C ASP A 93 -19.69 0.29 -5.97
N GLY A 94 -18.97 -0.84 -5.91
CA GLY A 94 -18.49 -1.60 -7.06
C GLY A 94 -17.11 -1.19 -7.60
N GLY A 95 -16.52 -0.09 -7.13
CA GLY A 95 -15.18 0.32 -7.55
C GLY A 95 -14.07 -0.22 -6.66
N TRP A 96 -12.83 0.23 -6.92
CA TRP A 96 -11.64 -0.13 -6.14
C TRP A 96 -10.89 1.12 -5.68
N PRO A 97 -10.46 1.17 -4.40
CA PRO A 97 -9.67 2.28 -3.89
C PRO A 97 -8.17 2.10 -4.15
N ILE A 98 -7.39 3.16 -3.93
CA ILE A 98 -5.91 3.14 -3.96
C ILE A 98 -5.27 3.12 -2.56
N TYR A 99 -6.09 2.98 -1.51
CA TYR A 99 -5.67 2.78 -0.13
C TYR A 99 -6.80 2.14 0.67
N HIS A 100 -6.48 1.47 1.77
CA HIS A 100 -7.45 0.77 2.59
C HIS A 100 -8.57 1.68 3.10
N GLY A 101 -9.83 1.28 2.88
CA GLY A 101 -11.02 2.05 3.29
C GLY A 101 -11.24 3.35 2.52
N GLY A 102 -10.48 3.60 1.43
CA GLY A 102 -10.63 4.78 0.60
C GLY A 102 -11.83 4.75 -0.34
N PRO A 103 -12.15 5.88 -0.99
CA PRO A 103 -13.15 5.92 -2.04
C PRO A 103 -12.63 5.22 -3.30
N SER A 104 -13.57 4.78 -4.14
CA SER A 104 -13.25 4.20 -5.44
C SER A 104 -12.49 5.17 -6.34
N ASN A 105 -11.41 4.68 -6.94
CA ASN A 105 -10.56 5.41 -7.87
C ASN A 105 -10.78 4.89 -9.31
N ILE A 106 -10.93 5.81 -10.27
CA ILE A 106 -11.23 5.46 -11.66
C ILE A 106 -10.16 4.59 -12.32
N SER A 107 -8.87 4.86 -12.08
CA SER A 107 -7.76 4.12 -12.68
C SER A 107 -7.64 2.70 -12.10
N ALA A 108 -7.69 2.58 -10.77
CA ALA A 108 -7.68 1.27 -10.11
C ALA A 108 -8.89 0.42 -10.51
N SER A 109 -10.08 1.04 -10.56
CA SER A 109 -11.32 0.34 -10.93
C SER A 109 -11.29 -0.17 -12.37
N VAL A 110 -10.81 0.63 -13.33
CA VAL A 110 -10.69 0.20 -14.73
C VAL A 110 -9.68 -0.94 -14.88
N LYS A 111 -8.53 -0.87 -14.21
CA LYS A 111 -7.53 -1.96 -14.21
C LYS A 111 -8.10 -3.25 -13.62
N ALA A 112 -8.74 -3.18 -12.46
CA ALA A 112 -9.36 -4.33 -11.81
C ALA A 112 -10.46 -4.96 -12.68
N TYR A 113 -11.36 -4.14 -13.23
CA TYR A 113 -12.41 -4.59 -14.15
C TYR A 113 -11.82 -5.32 -15.36
N PHE A 114 -10.80 -4.73 -15.99
CA PHE A 114 -10.20 -5.31 -17.18
C PHE A 114 -9.42 -6.60 -16.89
N ALA A 115 -8.65 -6.64 -15.80
CA ALA A 115 -7.94 -7.83 -15.35
C ALA A 115 -8.91 -9.00 -15.09
N LEU A 116 -10.04 -8.74 -14.42
CA LEU A 116 -11.07 -9.77 -14.21
C LEU A 116 -11.66 -10.27 -15.54
N LYS A 117 -11.91 -9.39 -16.52
CA LYS A 117 -12.36 -9.83 -17.85
C LYS A 117 -11.33 -10.69 -18.58
N LEU A 118 -10.04 -10.36 -18.50
CA LEU A 118 -8.98 -11.18 -19.09
C LEU A 118 -8.90 -12.57 -18.43
N MET A 119 -9.26 -12.66 -17.16
CA MET A 119 -9.35 -13.92 -16.41
C MET A 119 -10.66 -14.68 -16.64
N GLY A 120 -11.47 -14.26 -17.61
CA GLY A 120 -12.67 -15.00 -18.05
C GLY A 120 -13.94 -14.67 -17.26
N TYR A 121 -13.94 -13.65 -16.40
CA TYR A 121 -15.16 -13.23 -15.72
C TYR A 121 -16.17 -12.68 -16.74
N ALA A 122 -17.38 -13.22 -16.68
CA ALA A 122 -18.45 -12.82 -17.59
C ALA A 122 -18.90 -11.37 -17.33
N PRO A 123 -19.30 -10.60 -18.36
CA PRO A 123 -19.71 -9.20 -18.18
C PRO A 123 -20.94 -9.00 -17.27
N ASP A 124 -21.75 -10.04 -17.09
CA ASP A 124 -22.93 -10.10 -16.22
C ASP A 124 -22.62 -10.62 -14.81
N HIS A 125 -21.36 -10.95 -14.51
CA HIS A 125 -20.94 -11.26 -13.15
C HIS A 125 -21.27 -10.08 -12.23
N PRO A 126 -21.89 -10.29 -11.04
CA PRO A 126 -22.38 -9.19 -10.20
C PRO A 126 -21.32 -8.13 -9.87
N ALA A 127 -20.09 -8.56 -9.56
CA ALA A 127 -18.96 -7.65 -9.32
C ALA A 127 -18.64 -6.77 -10.54
N LEU A 128 -18.68 -7.34 -11.76
CA LEU A 128 -18.38 -6.60 -12.99
C LEU A 128 -19.52 -5.67 -13.37
N LEU A 129 -20.78 -6.05 -13.12
CA LEU A 129 -21.93 -5.16 -13.36
C LEU A 129 -21.85 -3.89 -12.52
N GLN A 130 -21.60 -4.04 -11.21
CA GLN A 130 -21.45 -2.92 -10.29
C GLN A 130 -20.23 -2.07 -10.66
N ALA A 131 -19.09 -2.70 -10.92
CA ALA A 131 -17.88 -2.03 -11.38
C ALA A 131 -18.10 -1.23 -12.65
N ARG A 132 -18.77 -1.79 -13.66
CA ARG A 132 -19.06 -1.10 -14.91
C ARG A 132 -19.91 0.14 -14.65
N GLN A 133 -20.97 0.01 -13.84
CA GLN A 133 -21.83 1.14 -13.49
C GLN A 133 -21.00 2.24 -12.81
N ARG A 134 -20.21 1.87 -11.80
CA ARG A 134 -19.39 2.81 -11.04
C ARG A 134 -18.32 3.50 -11.89
N ILE A 135 -17.66 2.76 -12.77
CA ILE A 135 -16.67 3.30 -13.72
C ILE A 135 -17.31 4.34 -14.64
N MET A 136 -18.50 4.06 -15.17
CA MET A 136 -19.19 5.00 -16.05
C MET A 136 -19.62 6.28 -15.31
N GLU A 137 -20.08 6.17 -14.06
CA GLU A 137 -20.39 7.32 -13.21
C GLU A 137 -19.17 8.20 -12.91
N MET A 138 -17.98 7.59 -12.85
CA MET A 138 -16.70 8.28 -12.64
C MET A 138 -16.11 8.86 -13.95
N GLY A 139 -16.86 8.85 -15.05
CA GLY A 139 -16.43 9.40 -16.36
C GLY A 139 -15.80 8.37 -17.31
N GLY A 140 -15.63 7.13 -16.87
CA GLY A 140 -15.16 6.04 -17.69
C GLY A 140 -13.66 6.11 -18.03
N VAL A 141 -13.28 5.37 -19.06
CA VAL A 141 -11.88 5.12 -19.41
C VAL A 141 -11.10 6.37 -19.83
N THR A 142 -11.77 7.46 -20.22
CA THR A 142 -11.10 8.70 -20.61
C THR A 142 -10.47 9.44 -19.43
N GLU A 143 -11.02 9.25 -18.23
CA GLU A 143 -10.61 9.91 -16.98
C GLU A 143 -9.52 9.15 -16.20
N VAL A 144 -9.02 8.03 -16.74
CA VAL A 144 -7.92 7.28 -16.10
C VAL A 144 -6.58 8.00 -16.28
N ASN A 145 -5.63 7.71 -15.41
CA ASN A 145 -4.27 8.24 -15.50
C ASN A 145 -3.48 7.65 -16.68
N THR A 146 -2.36 8.28 -17.01
CA THR A 146 -1.49 7.88 -18.14
C THR A 146 -1.03 6.42 -18.05
N PHE A 147 -0.67 5.92 -16.87
CA PHE A 147 -0.23 4.53 -16.70
C PHE A 147 -1.32 3.53 -17.09
N THR A 148 -2.57 3.78 -16.68
CA THR A 148 -3.70 2.93 -17.06
C THR A 148 -3.96 2.97 -18.55
N LYS A 149 -3.87 4.16 -19.18
CA LYS A 149 -4.00 4.26 -20.64
C LYS A 149 -2.91 3.47 -21.37
N ILE A 150 -1.65 3.52 -20.90
CA ILE A 150 -0.55 2.73 -21.47
C ILE A 150 -0.87 1.23 -21.48
N TYR A 151 -1.35 0.68 -20.35
CA TYR A 151 -1.77 -0.73 -20.29
C TYR A 151 -2.89 -1.07 -21.27
N LEU A 152 -3.89 -0.18 -21.39
CA LEU A 152 -4.97 -0.35 -22.34
C LEU A 152 -4.48 -0.30 -23.79
N CYS A 153 -3.53 0.59 -24.13
CA CYS A 153 -2.90 0.65 -25.44
C CYS A 153 -2.15 -0.64 -25.77
N PHE A 154 -1.38 -1.20 -24.81
CA PHE A 154 -0.67 -2.48 -25.02
C PHE A 154 -1.61 -3.63 -25.39
N LEU A 155 -2.83 -3.62 -24.86
CA LEU A 155 -3.85 -4.64 -25.10
C LEU A 155 -4.90 -4.20 -26.14
N GLY A 156 -4.62 -3.13 -26.90
CA GLY A 156 -5.44 -2.64 -28.00
C GLY A 156 -6.82 -2.11 -27.59
N GLN A 157 -7.01 -1.71 -26.33
CA GLN A 157 -8.26 -1.15 -25.81
C GLN A 157 -8.29 0.38 -25.79
N TYR A 158 -7.17 1.03 -26.12
CA TYR A 158 -7.05 2.48 -26.20
C TYR A 158 -6.11 2.86 -27.33
N ASP A 159 -6.31 4.04 -27.91
CA ASP A 159 -5.51 4.54 -29.02
C ASP A 159 -4.18 5.14 -28.51
N TYR A 160 -3.08 4.81 -29.19
CA TYR A 160 -1.76 5.38 -28.90
C TYR A 160 -1.72 6.88 -29.20
N ASP A 161 -2.50 7.37 -30.16
CA ASP A 161 -2.58 8.80 -30.48
C ASP A 161 -3.33 9.61 -29.41
N ALA A 162 -3.98 8.93 -28.46
CA ALA A 162 -4.76 9.54 -27.39
C ALA A 162 -4.04 9.60 -26.03
N VAL A 163 -2.74 9.27 -25.99
CA VAL A 163 -1.91 9.32 -24.76
C VAL A 163 -0.68 10.24 -24.92
N PRO A 164 -0.20 10.87 -23.83
CA PRO A 164 1.04 11.63 -23.88
C PRO A 164 2.22 10.75 -24.33
N ALA A 165 3.01 11.25 -25.28
CA ALA A 165 4.20 10.56 -25.75
C ALA A 165 5.29 10.54 -24.66
N ILE A 166 5.92 9.38 -24.48
CA ILE A 166 7.15 9.23 -23.68
C ILE A 166 8.27 8.96 -24.70
N PRO A 167 9.00 10.01 -25.15
CA PRO A 167 9.96 9.86 -26.24
C PRO A 167 11.17 9.03 -25.76
N PRO A 168 11.50 7.90 -26.42
CA PRO A 168 12.67 7.11 -26.05
C PRO A 168 13.98 7.90 -26.21
N GLU A 169 14.02 8.94 -27.05
CA GLU A 169 15.18 9.80 -27.28
C GLU A 169 15.66 10.52 -26.01
N ILE A 170 14.84 10.61 -24.96
CA ILE A 170 15.25 11.21 -23.67
C ILE A 170 16.47 10.51 -23.07
N VAL A 171 16.69 9.23 -23.37
CA VAL A 171 17.87 8.47 -22.89
C VAL A 171 19.18 8.98 -23.50
N LEU A 172 19.12 9.75 -24.59
CA LEU A 172 20.28 10.35 -25.26
C LEU A 172 20.59 11.75 -24.73
N PHE A 173 19.74 12.32 -23.88
CA PHE A 173 19.94 13.67 -23.38
C PHE A 173 21.12 13.71 -22.41
N PRO A 174 22.00 14.72 -22.52
CA PRO A 174 23.13 14.85 -21.62
C PRO A 174 22.66 15.25 -20.23
N ASN A 175 23.41 14.85 -19.19
CA ASN A 175 23.04 15.08 -17.79
C ASN A 175 22.94 16.57 -17.40
N TRP A 176 23.54 17.48 -18.17
CA TRP A 176 23.41 18.93 -17.94
C TRP A 176 22.08 19.50 -18.45
N PHE A 177 21.37 18.78 -19.30
CA PHE A 177 20.10 19.23 -19.84
C PHE A 177 19.03 19.13 -18.74
N TRP A 178 18.37 20.26 -18.48
CA TRP A 178 17.30 20.49 -17.49
C TRP A 178 16.13 19.49 -17.44
N PHE A 179 15.98 18.58 -18.41
CA PHE A 179 15.08 17.43 -18.31
C PHE A 179 15.79 16.18 -18.83
N ASN A 180 16.43 15.42 -17.95
CA ASN A 180 17.10 14.17 -18.28
C ASN A 180 16.70 13.08 -17.27
N ILE A 181 16.96 11.82 -17.60
CA ILE A 181 16.51 10.68 -16.77
C ILE A 181 17.10 10.66 -15.36
N TYR A 182 18.23 11.34 -15.11
CA TYR A 182 18.86 11.42 -13.79
C TYR A 182 18.22 12.47 -12.87
N GLU A 183 17.32 13.30 -13.39
CA GLU A 183 16.50 14.26 -12.61
C GLU A 183 15.14 13.66 -12.19
N ILE A 184 14.87 12.40 -12.58
CA ILE A 184 13.65 11.68 -12.22
C ILE A 184 13.94 10.83 -10.98
N SER A 185 13.00 10.79 -10.02
CA SER A 185 13.11 9.93 -8.84
C SER A 185 13.27 8.47 -9.24
N SER A 186 14.14 7.75 -8.52
CA SER A 186 14.22 6.29 -8.54
C SER A 186 12.97 5.64 -7.95
#